data_AF-A0A0M3IU70-F1
#
_entry.id   AF-A0A0M3IU70-F1
#
_cell.length_a   1.000
_cell.length_b   1.000
_cell.length_c   1.000
_cell.angle_alpha   90.00
_cell.angle_beta   90.00
_cell.angle_gamma   90.00
#
_symmetry.space_group_name_H-M   'P 1'
#
loop_
_entity.id
_entity.type
_entity.pdbx_description
1 polymer ?
#
loop_
_entity_poly.entity_id
_entity_poly.type
_entity_poly.pdbx_seq_one_letter_code
_entity_poly.pdbx_strand_id
1 'polypeptide(L)' 'MTLEERMSSNSRGGSVSSTCGGDTHFAGIEEKSGWLQKWTNYLKGYRQRWFVLDSHANLSYYR' A
#
# COMPACT_ATOMS: atom_id res chain seq x y z
N MET A 1 0.35 -27.92 24.56
CA MET A 1 0.10 -26.49 24.84
C MET A 1 -0.01 -25.78 23.50
N THR A 2 -1.22 -25.76 22.95
CA THR A 2 -1.58 -25.08 21.71
C THR A 2 -1.64 -23.58 21.99
N LEU A 3 -0.64 -22.83 21.54
CA LEU A 3 -0.65 -21.37 21.60
C LEU A 3 -1.45 -20.86 20.40
N GLU A 4 -2.75 -20.69 20.60
CA GLU A 4 -3.59 -19.89 19.73
C GLU A 4 -3.29 -18.41 20.01
N GLU A 5 -2.27 -17.88 19.35
CA GLU A 5 -2.01 -16.44 19.33
C GLU A 5 -3.11 -15.80 18.49
N ARG A 6 -4.09 -15.20 19.19
CA ARG A 6 -5.12 -14.36 18.60
C ARG A 6 -4.45 -13.34 17.69
N MET A 7 -4.57 -13.57 16.38
CA MET A 7 -4.42 -12.54 15.37
C MET A 7 -5.34 -11.40 15.77
N SER A 8 -4.75 -10.31 16.30
CA SER A 8 -5.48 -9.05 16.48
C SER A 8 -6.03 -8.68 15.12
N SER A 9 -7.33 -8.84 14.98
CA SER A 9 -8.12 -8.40 13.85
C SER A 9 -7.93 -6.89 13.72
N ASN A 10 -6.98 -6.46 12.88
CA ASN A 10 -6.98 -5.11 12.37
C ASN A 10 -8.11 -5.05 11.35
N SER A 11 -9.33 -4.91 11.87
CA SER A 11 -10.56 -4.68 11.12
C SER A 11 -10.52 -3.26 10.54
N ARG A 12 -9.66 -3.10 9.54
CA ARG A 12 -9.79 -2.05 8.54
C ARG A 12 -9.75 -2.80 7.22
N GLY A 13 -10.95 -3.16 6.77
CA GLY A 13 -11.16 -3.64 5.43
C GLY A 13 -10.51 -2.66 4.46
N GLY A 14 -9.37 -3.05 3.93
CA GLY A 14 -8.89 -2.53 2.66
C GLY A 14 -9.82 -3.11 1.61
N SER A 15 -11.00 -2.51 1.44
CA SER A 15 -11.75 -2.69 0.22
C SER A 15 -10.79 -2.36 -0.91
N VAL A 16 -10.43 -3.36 -1.71
CA VAL A 16 -9.90 -3.12 -3.05
C VAL A 16 -11.05 -2.49 -3.82
N SER A 17 -11.21 -1.18 -3.66
CA SER A 17 -12.11 -0.38 -4.49
C SER A 17 -11.51 -0.38 -5.87
N SER A 18 -11.73 -1.46 -6.63
CA SER A 18 -11.70 -1.40 -8.09
C SER A 18 -12.89 -0.56 -8.50
N THR A 19 -12.75 0.76 -8.44
CA THR A 19 -13.68 1.66 -9.11
C THR A 19 -13.51 1.42 -10.59
N CYS A 20 -14.51 0.73 -11.14
CA CYS A 20 -14.85 0.74 -12.54
C CYS A 20 -15.14 2.17 -13.02
N GLY A 21 -14.99 2.41 -14.31
CA GLY A 21 -15.43 3.63 -14.96
C GLY A 21 -14.26 4.42 -15.51
N GLY A 22 -14.19 4.49 -16.83
CA GLY A 22 -13.10 5.13 -17.54
C GLY A 22 -13.35 6.61 -17.80
N ASP A 23 -12.24 7.32 -17.92
CA ASP A 23 -12.11 8.59 -18.60
C ASP A 23 -10.62 8.90 -18.76
N THR A 24 -10.21 9.04 -20.03
CA THR A 24 -8.98 9.70 -20.47
C THR A 24 -7.65 9.04 -20.10
N HIS A 25 -7.26 8.02 -20.88
CA HIS A 25 -5.84 7.76 -21.09
C HIS A 25 -5.18 9.03 -21.68
N PHE A 26 -4.04 9.42 -21.11
CA PHE A 26 -3.11 10.50 -21.51
C PHE A 26 -3.30 11.90 -20.91
N ALA A 27 -3.15 12.04 -19.58
CA ALA A 27 -2.77 13.31 -18.96
C ALA A 27 -1.59 13.07 -18.00
N GLY A 28 -0.57 13.93 -18.11
CA GLY A 28 0.82 13.64 -17.78
C GLY A 28 1.10 13.11 -16.37
N ILE A 29 2.00 12.13 -16.29
CA ILE A 29 2.77 11.69 -15.10
C ILE A 29 2.17 12.14 -13.76
N GLU A 30 0.95 11.71 -13.45
CA GLU A 30 0.30 12.12 -12.22
C GLU A 30 1.02 11.48 -11.04
N GLU A 31 1.32 12.30 -10.05
CA GLU A 31 1.86 11.83 -8.78
C GLU A 31 0.88 10.83 -8.15
N LYS A 32 1.33 9.61 -7.89
CA LYS A 32 0.50 8.55 -7.29
C LYS A 32 0.92 8.36 -5.85
N SER A 33 -0.03 8.36 -4.92
CA SER A 33 0.25 8.06 -3.53
C SER A 33 -0.73 7.07 -2.93
N GLY A 34 -0.28 6.30 -1.94
CA GLY A 34 -1.14 5.33 -1.29
C GLY A 34 -0.42 4.40 -0.32
N TRP A 35 -1.22 3.59 0.36
CA TRP A 35 -0.74 2.56 1.27
C TRP A 35 -0.34 1.31 0.50
N LEU A 36 0.91 0.86 0.70
CA LEU A 36 1.37 -0.43 0.16
C LEU A 36 2.08 -1.23 1.26
N GLN A 37 2.04 -2.56 1.10
CA GLN A 37 2.73 -3.50 1.96
C GLN A 37 4.18 -3.67 1.47
N LYS A 38 5.15 -3.25 2.29
CA LYS A 38 6.59 -3.38 1.99
C LYS A 38 7.20 -4.53 2.80
N TRP A 39 7.96 -5.39 2.13
CA TRP A 39 8.78 -6.38 2.83
C TRP A 39 9.88 -5.70 3.68
N THR A 40 10.07 -6.20 4.89
CA THR A 40 11.09 -5.70 5.82
C THR A 40 12.29 -6.63 5.87
N ASN A 41 13.48 -6.06 5.66
CA ASN A 41 14.72 -6.84 5.60
C ASN A 41 15.07 -7.51 6.93
N TYR A 42 14.82 -6.83 8.05
CA TYR A 42 15.27 -7.28 9.37
C TYR A 42 14.22 -8.04 10.17
N LEU A 43 12.94 -7.66 10.04
CA LEU A 43 11.84 -8.30 10.78
C LEU A 43 11.11 -9.37 9.94
N LYS A 44 11.57 -9.61 8.69
CA LYS A 44 11.02 -10.60 7.74
C LYS A 44 9.50 -10.68 7.77
N GLY A 45 8.88 -9.57 7.36
CA GLY A 45 7.43 -9.46 7.26
C GLY A 45 6.99 -8.23 6.48
N TYR A 46 5.74 -8.24 6.03
CA TYR A 46 5.13 -7.10 5.34
C TYR A 46 4.65 -6.06 6.34
N ARG A 47 5.00 -4.79 6.10
CA ARG A 47 4.50 -3.65 6.88
C ARG A 47 3.90 -2.61 5.94
N GLN A 48 2.82 -1.99 6.39
CA GLN A 48 2.20 -0.89 5.66
C GLN A 48 3.12 0.33 5.68
N ARG A 49 3.36 0.93 4.51
CA ARG A 49 4.09 2.19 4.33
C ARG A 49 3.33 3.08 3.35
N TRP A 50 3.39 4.38 3.59
CA TRP A 50 2.86 5.37 2.65
C TRP A 50 3.90 5.60 1.56
N PHE A 51 3.53 5.36 0.31
CA PHE A 51 4.37 5.58 -0.85
C PHE A 51 3.86 6.77 -1.64
N VAL A 52 4.82 7.52 -2.17
CA VAL A 52 4.58 8.62 -3.09
C VAL A 52 5.47 8.40 -4.31
N LEU A 53 4.84 8.26 -5.46
CA LEU A 53 5.49 8.20 -6.76
C LEU A 53 5.32 9.56 -7.41
N ASP A 54 6.43 10.23 -7.64
CA ASP A 54 6.46 11.54 -8.30
C ASP A 54 6.37 11.37 -9.83
N SER A 55 5.93 12.43 -10.49
CA SER A 55 5.97 12.63 -11.94
C SER A 55 7.37 12.40 -12.55
N HIS A 56 8.42 12.59 -11.76
CA HIS A 56 9.82 12.33 -12.14
C HIS A 56 10.26 10.87 -11.98
N ALA A 57 9.32 9.93 -11.78
CA ALA A 57 9.58 8.51 -11.52
C ALA A 57 10.39 8.22 -10.24
N ASN A 58 10.44 9.17 -9.30
CA ASN A 58 11.05 8.99 -8.00
C ASN A 58 10.05 8.37 -7.02
N LEU A 59 10.44 7.29 -6.34
CA LEU A 59 9.60 6.61 -5.34
C LEU A 59 10.07 6.92 -3.91
N SER A 60 9.28 7.71 -3.19
CA SER A 60 9.53 8.08 -1.80
C SER A 60 8.63 7.30 -0.85
N TYR A 61 9.09 7.06 0.40
CA TYR A 61 8.30 6.38 1.43
C TYR A 61 8.43 7.03 2.81
N TYR A 62 7.34 7.01 3.59
CA TYR A 62 7.30 7.47 4.98
C TYR A 62 7.02 6.32 5.95
N ARG A 63 7.41 6.47 7.22
CA ARG A 63 7.28 5.43 8.26
C ARG A 63 6.03 5.57 9.09
#